data_AF-A0A376L2L6-F1
#
_entry.id   AF-A0A376L2L6-F1
#
_cell.length_a   1.000
_cell.length_b   1.000
_cell.length_c   1.000
_cell.angle_alpha   90.00
_cell.angle_beta   90.00
_cell.angle_gamma   90.00
#
_symmetry.space_group_name_H-M   'P 1'
#
loop_
_entity.id
_entity.type
_entity.pdbx_description
1 polymer ?
#
loop_
_entity_poly.entity_id
_entity_poly.type
_entity_poly.pdbx_seq_one_letter_code
_entity_poly.pdbx_strand_id
1 'polypeptide(L)' 'MPHFIVECSDNIREEADLPGLFAKVNPTLAATGIFSAGGYSQPRALGRYLADGRRAA' A
#
# COMPACT_ATOMS: atom_id res chain seq x y z
N MET A 1 -12.34 -2.12 10.14
CA MET A 1 -11.85 -1.15 9.14
C MET A 1 -10.40 -1.51 8.83
N PRO A 2 -10.13 -2.35 7.82
CA PRO A 2 -8.76 -2.79 7.54
C PRO A 2 -7.96 -1.64 6.95
N HIS A 3 -6.77 -1.41 7.50
CA HIS A 3 -5.80 -0.46 6.97
C HIS A 3 -4.62 -1.25 6.40
N PHE A 4 -4.34 -1.06 5.12
CA PHE A 4 -3.21 -1.65 4.43
C PHE A 4 -2.22 -0.53 4.08
N ILE A 5 -1.12 -0.46 4.80
CA ILE A 5 -0.08 0.57 4.65
C ILE A 5 1.14 -0.10 4.03
N VAL A 6 1.68 0.50 2.98
CA VAL A 6 2.86 0.00 2.26
C VAL A 6 3.93 1.08 2.31
N GLU A 7 5.10 0.72 2.80
CA GLU A 7 6.32 1.51 2.66
C GLU A 7 7.09 0.98 1.46
N CYS A 8 7.47 1.88 0.55
CA CYS A 8 8.16 1.53 -0.68
C CYS A 8 9.35 2.46 -0.86
N SER A 9 10.54 1.89 -1.02
CA SER A 9 11.73 2.66 -1.40
C SER A 9 11.57 3.29 -2.78
N ASP A 10 12.21 4.44 -2.98
CA ASP A 10 12.05 5.27 -4.18
C ASP A 10 12.50 4.63 -5.45
N ASN A 11 13.64 3.97 -5.35
CA ASN A 11 14.35 3.37 -6.44
C ASN A 11 13.61 2.20 -7.10
N ILE A 12 12.50 1.73 -6.50
CA ILE A 12 11.66 0.67 -7.07
C ILE A 12 10.19 1.10 -7.23
N ARG A 13 9.87 2.39 -7.09
CA ARG A 13 8.48 2.85 -7.00
C ARG A 13 7.69 2.58 -8.29
N GLU A 14 8.33 2.68 -9.44
CA GLU A 14 7.70 2.44 -10.75
C GLU A 14 7.52 0.95 -10.99
N GLU A 15 8.53 0.15 -10.70
CA GLU A 15 8.48 -1.32 -10.83
C GLU A 15 7.54 -1.98 -9.83
N ALA A 16 7.37 -1.37 -8.65
CA ALA A 16 6.51 -1.88 -7.59
C ALA A 16 5.01 -1.83 -7.94
N ASP A 17 4.60 -1.03 -8.94
CA ASP A 17 3.21 -0.88 -9.40
C ASP A 17 2.21 -0.89 -8.23
N LEU A 18 2.39 0.05 -7.30
CA LEU A 18 1.51 0.18 -6.13
C LEU A 18 0.01 0.29 -6.52
N PRO A 19 -0.38 1.00 -7.60
CA PRO A 19 -1.76 0.99 -8.07
C PRO A 19 -2.26 -0.42 -8.43
N GLY A 20 -1.49 -1.19 -9.20
CA GLY A 20 -1.83 -2.57 -9.55
C GLY A 20 -1.85 -3.52 -8.36
N LEU A 21 -0.97 -3.31 -7.37
CA LEU A 21 -0.99 -4.03 -6.09
C LEU A 21 -2.31 -3.80 -5.34
N PHE A 22 -2.73 -2.55 -5.18
CA PHE A 22 -3.99 -2.24 -4.47
C PHE A 22 -5.23 -2.74 -5.20
N ALA A 23 -5.22 -2.73 -6.54
CA ALA A 23 -6.29 -3.30 -7.36
C ALA A 23 -6.48 -4.81 -7.13
N LYS A 24 -5.44 -5.54 -6.71
CA LYS A 24 -5.51 -6.97 -6.37
C LYS A 24 -5.78 -7.23 -4.89
N VAL A 25 -5.15 -6.47 -4.00
CA VAL A 25 -5.27 -6.65 -2.55
C VAL A 25 -6.70 -6.39 -2.07
N ASN A 26 -7.34 -5.31 -2.54
CA ASN A 26 -8.69 -4.94 -2.11
C ASN A 26 -9.74 -6.04 -2.40
N PRO A 27 -9.88 -6.58 -3.63
CA PRO A 27 -10.83 -7.66 -3.88
C PRO A 27 -10.43 -8.96 -3.19
N THR A 28 -9.13 -9.23 -3.02
CA THR A 28 -8.66 -10.42 -2.28
C THR A 28 -9.09 -10.36 -0.82
N LEU A 29 -8.93 -9.19 -0.17
CA LEU A 29 -9.39 -8.97 1.20
C LEU A 29 -10.91 -9.02 1.31
N ALA A 30 -11.64 -8.49 0.33
CA ALA A 30 -13.10 -8.59 0.26
C ALA A 30 -13.58 -10.04 0.16
N ALA A 31 -12.91 -10.85 -0.66
CA ALA A 31 -13.25 -12.24 -0.92
C ALA A 31 -13.09 -13.13 0.31
N THR A 32 -12.31 -12.72 1.32
CA THR A 32 -12.21 -13.47 2.60
C THR A 32 -13.53 -13.50 3.38
N GLY A 33 -14.47 -12.60 3.09
CA GLY A 33 -15.72 -12.46 3.85
C GLY A 33 -15.55 -11.89 5.26
N ILE A 34 -14.30 -11.67 5.70
CA ILE A 34 -13.96 -11.12 7.02
C ILE A 34 -14.06 -9.58 7.00
N PHE A 35 -13.73 -8.97 5.85
CA PHE A 35 -13.74 -7.52 5.69
C PHE A 35 -14.79 -7.07 4.68
N SER A 36 -15.69 -6.20 5.10
CA SER A 36 -16.75 -5.64 4.26
C SER A 36 -16.22 -4.54 3.32
N ALA A 37 -16.74 -4.53 2.09
CA ALA A 37 -16.24 -3.69 1.01
C ALA A 37 -16.38 -2.17 1.26
N GLY A 38 -17.24 -1.76 2.18
CA GLY A 38 -17.43 -0.36 2.56
C GLY A 38 -16.35 0.23 3.47
N GLY A 39 -15.36 -0.56 3.90
CA GLY A 39 -14.34 -0.15 4.87
C GLY A 39 -12.94 0.15 4.31
N TYR A 40 -12.74 0.14 2.99
CA TYR A 40 -11.41 0.35 2.40
C TYR A 40 -11.04 1.84 2.41
N SER A 41 -9.92 2.16 3.06
CA SER A 41 -9.34 3.49 3.04
C SER A 41 -8.65 3.73 1.68
N GLN A 42 -8.82 4.93 1.12
CA GLN A 42 -8.09 5.37 -0.07
C GLN A 42 -6.58 5.26 0.16
N PRO A 43 -5.77 4.82 -0.83
CA PRO A 43 -4.33 4.73 -0.67
C PRO A 43 -3.75 6.13 -0.40
N ARG A 44 -3.10 6.30 0.75
CA ARG A 44 -2.31 7.50 1.05
C ARG A 44 -0.84 7.13 0.97
N ALA A 45 -0.10 7.80 0.10
CA ALA A 45 1.35 7.71 0.07
C ALA A 45 1.91 8.48 1.28
N LEU A 46 2.59 7.79 2.19
CA LEU A 46 3.44 8.41 3.22
C LEU A 46 4.89 8.49 2.69
N GLY A 47 5.56 9.61 2.95
CA GLY A 47 6.91 9.93 2.43
C GLY A 47 8.02 9.00 2.95
N ARG A 48 9.17 8.99 2.25
CA ARG A 48 10.15 7.88 2.23
C ARG A 48 11.32 8.01 3.22
N TYR A 49 11.88 6.84 3.57
CA TYR A 49 13.19 6.63 4.17
C TYR A 49 14.10 5.88 3.19
N LEU A 50 15.42 6.16 3.22
CA LEU A 50 16.43 5.39 2.50
C LEU A 50 16.62 4.01 3.17
N ALA A 51 16.99 2.99 2.38
CA ALA A 51 17.27 1.63 2.86
C ALA A 51 18.37 1.54 3.95
N ASP A 52 19.15 2.61 4.14
CA ASP A 52 20.17 2.82 5.19
C ASP A 52 19.60 3.54 6.45
N GLY A 53 18.27 3.57 6.63
CA GLY A 53 17.61 4.22 7.76
C GLY A 53 17.66 5.76 7.78
N ARG A 54 18.24 6.40 6.75
CA ARG A 54 18.32 7.86 6.66
C ARG A 54 17.07 8.46 6.03
N ARG A 55 16.54 9.52 6.65
CA ARG A 55 15.46 10.33 6.06
C ARG A 55 16.01 10.98 4.79
N ALA A 56 15.36 10.74 3.65
CA ALA A 56 15.68 11.49 2.45
C ALA A 56 15.30 12.96 2.71
N ALA A 57 16.28 13.86 2.60
CA ALA A 57 16.11 15.30 2.78
C ALA A 57 15.23 15.90 1.68
#